data_AF-A0A256HHM1-F1
#
_entry.id   AF-A0A256HHM1-F1
#
_cell.length_a   1.000
_cell.length_b   1.000
_cell.length_c   1.000
_cell.angle_alpha   90.00
_cell.angle_beta   90.00
_cell.angle_gamma   90.00
#
_symmetry.space_group_name_H-M   'P 1'
#
loop_
_entity.id
_entity.type
_entity.pdbx_description
1 polymer ?
#
loop_
_entity_poly.entity_id
_entity_poly.type
_entity_poly.pdbx_seq_one_letter_code
_entity_poly.pdbx_strand_id
1 'polypeptide(L)'
;MSLDAGVGDGSADADVLAELFYPVFELLFDPDGDFVGDVERKLAEARMPDQVEMYVSRALGAGLLAGGLLWALGTLIGYGVFSLGLIDPNTLSLGMPAPTPAIQELLRSLVVPTAVLISGLVFGSIGFALGFGALVAVPYSRASSRKREINLLLADSVSFMYALSVGGLNQLEILRAMATAEDTYGEVSREFQSIVNETEYFGTDYRNAIRQQSMETPSDELSQFLADMLSIVNSGGDMESFLKDKKEKHLRTSKQEREMTLETLELFGEMYMTLSLFPLLLIIILVIMGMMGEADDRLLYATVYVLIPLTGIGFLVLVSTVKQDEPGDGYLRPDGGSERLRQTSQEGLLHFGLIEGFVGRFGVFDRIRDREGTYKTKRIVSAPHLFLRDNPLYTLALTVPAAVAIVAIAALTGNAPTTFDGWVARPVWSAFVWIYVPAYLVLGPLALFHEWSQRSKRAITGKLSESLRKLSSANDTGQTLLESVQTVSETSTGQLAEEFEVIHAKVNYGMSLRDAMVEFNNTYAVPRLARTVKLISEAQEASSQITDVLTTAAQASENQDDIERERISRTRMQVAIIVMTYVTLLGVMAILQTQFIDVMGDLSSQADGGGAAAGG
;
A
#
# COMPACT_ATOMS: atom_id res chain seq x y z
N MET A 1 32.00 13.61 19.65
CA MET A 1 31.21 12.80 20.61
C MET A 1 29.77 12.84 20.12
N SER A 2 29.43 11.95 19.20
CA SER A 2 28.07 11.79 18.67
C SER A 2 27.32 10.80 19.56
N LEU A 3 26.14 11.23 19.99
CA LEU A 3 25.17 10.41 20.71
C LEU A 3 24.48 9.53 19.68
N ASP A 4 24.79 8.24 19.76
CA ASP A 4 24.03 7.16 19.14
C ASP A 4 22.80 6.90 20.01
N ALA A 5 21.60 7.05 19.43
CA ALA A 5 20.35 6.70 20.08
C ALA A 5 19.29 6.39 19.03
N GLY A 6 18.97 5.10 18.90
CA GLY A 6 17.61 4.67 18.61
C GLY A 6 17.37 3.96 17.28
N VAL A 7 18.08 2.87 17.00
CA VAL A 7 17.54 1.78 16.18
C VAL A 7 17.60 0.51 17.02
N GLY A 8 16.43 -0.06 17.31
CA GLY A 8 16.22 -1.04 18.37
C GLY A 8 16.89 -2.39 18.14
N ASP A 9 17.58 -2.86 19.19
CA ASP A 9 17.54 -4.18 19.86
C ASP A 9 17.50 -5.49 19.03
N GLY A 10 17.73 -5.44 17.73
CA GLY A 10 17.82 -6.62 16.85
C GLY A 10 19.20 -6.86 16.23
N SER A 11 20.17 -5.97 16.47
CA SER A 11 21.51 -6.03 15.88
C SER A 11 22.45 -7.00 16.60
N ALA A 12 22.40 -7.06 17.93
CA ALA A 12 23.34 -7.88 18.70
C ALA A 12 23.21 -9.39 18.39
N ASP A 13 21.98 -9.93 18.31
CA ASP A 13 21.76 -11.34 17.96
C ASP A 13 21.98 -11.62 16.46
N ALA A 14 21.74 -10.61 15.61
CA ALA A 14 21.93 -10.73 14.16
C ALA A 14 23.41 -10.79 13.77
N ASP A 15 24.26 -10.01 14.41
CA ASP A 15 25.71 -9.98 14.17
C ASP A 15 26.37 -11.28 14.67
N VAL A 16 25.95 -11.79 15.84
CA VAL A 16 26.44 -13.07 16.39
C VAL A 16 26.09 -14.25 15.47
N LEU A 17 24.88 -14.25 14.92
CA LEU A 17 24.45 -15.30 13.99
C LEU A 17 25.24 -15.22 12.67
N ALA A 18 25.51 -14.01 12.18
CA ALA A 18 26.30 -13.83 10.96
C ALA A 18 27.75 -14.30 11.14
N GLU A 19 28.40 -13.95 12.26
CA GLU A 19 29.75 -14.41 12.59
C GLU A 19 29.85 -15.93 12.73
N LEU A 20 28.84 -16.57 13.37
CA LEU A 20 28.84 -18.02 13.59
C LEU A 20 28.73 -18.82 12.28
N PHE A 21 28.04 -18.28 11.28
CA PHE A 21 27.85 -18.93 9.98
C PHE A 21 28.79 -18.43 8.88
N TYR A 22 29.69 -17.49 9.17
CA TYR A 22 30.70 -17.02 8.23
C TYR A 22 31.61 -18.14 7.65
N PRO A 23 32.08 -19.12 8.43
CA PRO A 23 32.86 -20.24 7.87
C PRO A 23 32.07 -21.09 6.87
N VAL A 24 30.74 -21.12 7.00
CA VAL A 24 29.84 -21.83 6.06
C VAL A 24 29.70 -21.02 4.78
N PHE A 25 29.68 -19.69 4.87
CA PHE A 25 29.74 -18.81 3.70
C PHE A 25 31.04 -19.01 2.91
N GLU A 26 32.21 -18.97 3.56
CA GLU A 26 33.51 -19.19 2.89
C GLU A 26 33.61 -20.57 2.20
N LEU A 27 32.90 -21.58 2.72
CA LEU A 27 32.87 -22.92 2.15
C LEU A 27 31.95 -23.02 0.92
N LEU A 28 30.84 -22.29 0.92
CA LEU A 28 29.76 -22.44 -0.07
C LEU A 28 29.79 -21.38 -1.17
N PHE A 29 30.32 -20.19 -0.88
CA PHE A 29 30.29 -19.04 -1.78
C PHE A 29 31.69 -18.48 -1.98
N ASP A 30 31.96 -18.04 -3.21
CA ASP A 30 33.13 -17.25 -3.55
C ASP A 30 32.79 -15.76 -3.32
N PRO A 31 33.55 -15.02 -2.49
CA PRO A 31 33.33 -13.59 -2.27
C PRO A 31 33.31 -12.76 -3.57
N ASP A 32 34.07 -13.18 -4.58
CA ASP A 32 34.13 -12.53 -5.89
C ASP A 32 33.14 -13.14 -6.92
N GLY A 33 32.24 -14.01 -6.47
CA GLY A 33 31.28 -14.70 -7.35
C GLY A 33 30.09 -13.84 -7.77
N ASP A 34 29.50 -14.17 -8.94
CA ASP A 34 28.36 -13.43 -9.52
C ASP A 34 27.18 -13.25 -8.55
N PHE A 35 26.87 -14.27 -7.74
CA PHE A 35 25.80 -14.20 -6.74
C PHE A 35 26.08 -13.15 -5.65
N VAL A 36 27.30 -13.12 -5.12
CA VAL A 36 27.70 -12.17 -4.07
C VAL A 36 27.71 -10.75 -4.64
N GLY A 37 28.28 -10.56 -5.83
CA GLY A 37 28.25 -9.25 -6.51
C GLY A 37 26.84 -8.75 -6.82
N ASP A 38 25.92 -9.64 -7.20
CA ASP A 38 24.51 -9.27 -7.40
C ASP A 38 23.83 -8.86 -6.08
N VAL A 39 24.08 -9.57 -4.98
CA VAL A 39 23.54 -9.20 -3.66
C VAL A 39 24.15 -7.90 -3.16
N GLU A 40 25.46 -7.70 -3.33
CA GLU A 40 26.17 -6.45 -2.98
C GLU A 40 25.56 -5.26 -3.71
N ARG A 41 25.40 -5.38 -5.03
CA ARG A 41 24.74 -4.36 -5.85
C ARG A 41 23.32 -4.09 -5.36
N LYS A 42 22.55 -5.13 -5.00
CA LYS A 42 21.19 -4.97 -4.47
C LYS A 42 21.16 -4.36 -3.07
N LEU A 43 22.16 -4.59 -2.23
CA LEU A 43 22.31 -3.93 -0.93
C LEU A 43 22.59 -2.44 -1.11
N ALA A 44 23.48 -2.08 -2.03
CA ALA A 44 23.76 -0.69 -2.40
C ALA A 44 22.51 0.00 -2.98
N GLU A 45 21.87 -0.62 -3.98
CA GLU A 45 20.59 -0.18 -4.57
C GLU A 45 19.46 -0.09 -3.52
N ALA A 46 19.52 -0.84 -2.41
CA ALA A 46 18.55 -0.81 -1.32
C ALA A 46 18.92 0.16 -0.18
N ARG A 47 20.08 0.83 -0.25
CA ARG A 47 20.68 1.63 0.84
C ARG A 47 20.78 0.87 2.17
N MET A 48 21.17 -0.40 2.09
CA MET A 48 21.43 -1.21 3.26
C MET A 48 22.93 -1.11 3.58
N PRO A 49 23.33 -0.63 4.77
CA PRO A 49 24.74 -0.43 5.13
C PRO A 49 25.47 -1.74 5.48
N ASP A 50 24.82 -2.89 5.27
CA ASP A 50 25.35 -4.20 5.64
C ASP A 50 26.43 -4.65 4.64
N GLN A 51 27.54 -5.20 5.14
CA GLN A 51 28.53 -5.86 4.28
C GLN A 51 27.94 -7.14 3.69
N VAL A 52 28.14 -7.36 2.39
CA VAL A 52 27.50 -8.46 1.65
C VAL A 52 27.80 -9.83 2.26
N GLU A 53 29.05 -10.07 2.64
CA GLU A 53 29.48 -11.35 3.22
C GLU A 53 28.74 -11.66 4.52
N MET A 54 28.61 -10.65 5.39
CA MET A 54 27.92 -10.78 6.67
C MET A 54 26.42 -10.95 6.47
N TYR A 55 25.84 -10.25 5.49
CA TYR A 55 24.43 -10.38 5.15
C TYR A 55 24.08 -11.77 4.62
N VAL A 56 24.87 -12.32 3.71
CA VAL A 56 24.67 -13.69 3.17
C VAL A 56 24.90 -14.75 4.25
N SER A 57 25.90 -14.56 5.10
CA SER A 57 26.15 -15.45 6.25
C SER A 57 24.96 -15.48 7.21
N ARG A 58 24.37 -14.32 7.49
CA ARG A 58 23.12 -14.21 8.26
C ARG A 58 21.96 -14.94 7.58
N ALA A 59 21.81 -14.78 6.27
CA ALA A 59 20.78 -15.46 5.50
C ALA A 59 20.93 -16.99 5.56
N LEU A 60 22.16 -17.49 5.47
CA LEU A 60 22.48 -18.92 5.61
C LEU A 60 22.15 -19.43 6.99
N GLY A 61 22.53 -18.70 8.04
CA GLY A 61 22.22 -19.07 9.42
C GLY A 61 20.71 -19.15 9.66
N ALA A 62 19.95 -18.16 9.21
CA ALA A 62 18.49 -18.18 9.32
C ALA A 62 17.86 -19.32 8.52
N GLY A 63 18.36 -19.59 7.30
CA GLY A 63 17.95 -20.74 6.49
C GLY A 63 18.21 -22.06 7.21
N LEU A 64 19.39 -22.26 7.78
CA LEU A 64 19.74 -23.49 8.50
C LEU A 64 18.92 -23.67 9.77
N LEU A 65 18.64 -22.60 10.52
CA LEU A 65 17.76 -22.65 11.69
C LEU A 65 16.31 -22.97 11.30
N ALA A 66 15.76 -22.26 10.32
CA ALA A 66 14.39 -22.49 9.83
C ALA A 66 14.24 -23.90 9.23
N GLY A 67 15.23 -24.34 8.46
CA GLY A 67 15.31 -25.69 7.90
C GLY A 67 15.43 -26.75 8.99
N GLY A 68 16.27 -26.55 10.01
CA GLY A 68 16.39 -27.46 11.14
C GLY A 68 15.09 -27.58 11.95
N LEU A 69 14.41 -26.45 12.20
CA LEU A 69 13.13 -26.42 12.89
C LEU A 69 12.03 -27.12 12.09
N LEU A 70 11.91 -26.82 10.79
CA LEU A 70 10.91 -27.46 9.93
C LEU A 70 11.24 -28.93 9.64
N TRP A 71 12.51 -29.33 9.66
CA TRP A 71 12.90 -30.73 9.62
C TRP A 71 12.42 -31.47 10.88
N ALA A 72 12.62 -30.89 12.07
CA ALA A 72 12.13 -31.45 13.33
C ALA A 72 10.58 -31.51 13.37
N LEU A 73 9.92 -30.47 12.87
CA LEU A 73 8.45 -30.44 12.77
C LEU A 73 7.93 -31.47 11.76
N GLY A 74 8.57 -31.56 10.59
CA GLY A 74 8.21 -32.48 9.52
C GLY A 74 8.41 -33.94 9.91
N THR A 75 9.48 -34.25 10.64
CA THR A 75 9.67 -35.59 11.22
C THR A 75 8.60 -35.91 12.28
N LEU A 76 8.22 -34.95 13.14
CA LEU A 76 7.17 -35.12 14.13
C LEU A 76 5.78 -35.32 13.48
N ILE A 77 5.44 -34.51 12.49
CA ILE A 77 4.19 -34.63 11.71
C ILE A 77 4.17 -35.95 10.96
N GLY A 78 5.26 -36.30 10.28
CA GLY A 78 5.41 -37.57 9.58
C GLY A 78 5.15 -38.75 10.52
N TYR A 79 5.76 -38.74 11.71
CA TYR A 79 5.51 -39.75 12.75
C TYR A 79 4.06 -39.72 13.27
N GLY A 80 3.47 -38.55 13.47
CA GLY A 80 2.08 -38.36 13.90
C GLY A 80 1.06 -38.94 12.93
N VAL A 81 1.23 -38.71 11.64
CA VAL A 81 0.33 -39.19 10.58
C VAL A 81 0.25 -40.72 10.55
N PHE A 82 1.38 -41.41 10.71
CA PHE A 82 1.41 -42.87 10.77
C PHE A 82 0.96 -43.44 12.12
N SER A 83 1.18 -42.73 13.24
CA SER A 83 0.76 -43.19 14.57
C SER A 83 -0.73 -42.97 14.87
N LEU A 84 -1.35 -41.94 14.29
CA LEU A 84 -2.79 -41.64 14.40
C LEU A 84 -3.66 -42.43 13.39
N GLY A 85 -3.04 -43.21 12.50
CA GLY A 85 -3.76 -44.04 11.52
C GLY A 85 -4.45 -43.25 10.40
N LEU A 86 -4.00 -42.02 10.11
CA LEU A 86 -4.56 -41.16 9.06
C LEU A 86 -4.21 -41.67 7.64
N ILE A 87 -3.10 -42.40 7.51
CA ILE A 87 -2.65 -43.03 6.27
C ILE A 87 -2.29 -44.49 6.57
N ASP A 88 -2.91 -45.42 5.85
CA ASP A 88 -2.59 -46.85 5.94
C ASP A 88 -1.18 -47.12 5.37
N PRO A 89 -0.24 -47.68 6.16
CA PRO A 89 1.11 -48.02 5.69
C PRO A 89 1.12 -48.98 4.49
N ASN A 90 0.04 -49.73 4.31
CA ASN A 90 -0.14 -50.70 3.23
C ASN A 90 -0.40 -50.06 1.85
N THR A 91 -0.72 -48.77 1.81
CA THR A 91 -0.97 -48.02 0.56
C THR A 91 0.31 -47.45 -0.05
N LEU A 92 1.39 -47.34 0.74
CA LEU A 92 2.70 -46.86 0.32
C LEU A 92 3.65 -48.04 0.09
N SER A 93 4.15 -48.17 -1.14
CA SER A 93 5.19 -49.16 -1.48
C SER A 93 6.44 -48.46 -1.99
N LEU A 94 7.61 -48.96 -1.61
CA LEU A 94 8.92 -48.49 -2.11
C LEU A 94 9.21 -48.89 -3.58
N GLY A 95 8.24 -49.49 -4.29
CA GLY A 95 8.34 -49.81 -5.72
C GLY A 95 9.37 -50.90 -6.09
N MET A 96 10.04 -51.51 -5.12
CA MET A 96 11.06 -52.53 -5.34
C MET A 96 10.46 -53.94 -5.45
N PRO A 97 10.74 -54.70 -6.54
CA PRO A 97 10.30 -56.10 -6.66
C PRO A 97 11.00 -56.97 -5.62
N ALA A 98 10.25 -57.56 -4.69
CA ALA A 98 10.78 -58.46 -3.67
C ALA A 98 10.69 -59.93 -4.15
N PRO A 99 11.81 -60.65 -4.35
CA PRO A 99 11.78 -62.03 -4.84
C PRO A 99 11.39 -63.07 -3.77
N THR A 100 11.43 -62.71 -2.48
CA THR A 100 11.11 -63.62 -1.37
C THR A 100 10.24 -62.93 -0.30
N PRO A 101 9.37 -63.68 0.41
CA PRO A 101 8.48 -63.13 1.44
C PRO A 101 9.24 -62.50 2.61
N ALA A 102 10.42 -63.00 2.97
CA ALA A 102 11.28 -62.42 4.00
C ALA A 102 11.82 -61.02 3.62
N ILE A 103 12.13 -60.80 2.34
CA ILE A 103 12.58 -59.49 1.83
C ILE A 103 11.39 -58.51 1.79
N GLN A 104 10.18 -58.99 1.52
CA GLN A 104 8.98 -58.14 1.51
C GLN A 104 8.62 -57.60 2.91
N GLU A 105 8.80 -58.42 3.95
CA GLU A 105 8.55 -58.01 5.35
C GLU A 105 9.61 -57.02 5.85
N LEU A 106 10.87 -57.23 5.50
CA LEU A 106 11.95 -56.27 5.76
C LEU A 106 11.69 -54.91 5.07
N LEU A 107 11.33 -54.93 3.79
CA LEU A 107 11.03 -53.70 3.03
C LEU A 107 9.85 -52.93 3.62
N ARG A 108 8.80 -53.60 4.10
CA ARG A 108 7.64 -52.96 4.76
C ARG A 108 8.02 -52.28 6.07
N SER A 109 8.94 -52.85 6.85
CA SER A 109 9.43 -52.23 8.09
C SER A 109 10.21 -50.94 7.86
N LEU A 110 10.83 -50.78 6.67
CA LEU A 110 11.54 -49.56 6.28
C LEU A 110 10.64 -48.46 5.71
N VAL A 111 9.43 -48.77 5.23
CA VAL A 111 8.55 -47.77 4.59
C VAL A 111 8.27 -46.59 5.53
N VAL A 112 7.91 -46.85 6.79
CA VAL A 112 7.57 -45.80 7.75
C VAL A 112 8.80 -44.96 8.14
N PRO A 113 9.94 -45.54 8.58
CA PRO A 113 11.16 -44.77 8.85
C PRO A 113 11.65 -43.96 7.65
N THR A 114 11.63 -44.54 6.44
CA THR A 114 12.04 -43.85 5.22
C THR A 114 11.06 -42.73 4.86
N ALA A 115 9.75 -42.93 4.98
CA ALA A 115 8.76 -41.90 4.73
C ALA A 115 8.86 -40.73 5.72
N VAL A 116 9.11 -41.01 7.01
CA VAL A 116 9.34 -39.98 8.04
C VAL A 116 10.63 -39.20 7.77
N LEU A 117 11.71 -39.89 7.39
CA LEU A 117 12.97 -39.23 7.04
C LEU A 117 12.83 -38.35 5.80
N ILE A 118 12.18 -38.85 4.74
CA ILE A 118 11.91 -38.08 3.52
C ILE A 118 11.03 -36.88 3.84
N SER A 119 9.97 -37.06 4.63
CA SER A 119 9.10 -35.97 5.06
C SER A 119 9.90 -34.90 5.81
N GLY A 120 10.72 -35.31 6.79
CA GLY A 120 11.64 -34.41 7.48
C GLY A 120 12.54 -33.65 6.53
N LEU A 121 13.20 -34.34 5.59
CA LEU A 121 14.12 -33.72 4.63
C LEU A 121 13.42 -32.75 3.69
N VAL A 122 12.20 -33.08 3.23
CA VAL A 122 11.38 -32.20 2.39
C VAL A 122 10.95 -30.94 3.17
N PHE A 123 10.43 -31.08 4.38
CA PHE A 123 10.07 -29.92 5.20
C PHE A 123 11.30 -29.10 5.58
N GLY A 124 12.44 -29.74 5.85
CA GLY A 124 13.71 -29.09 6.15
C GLY A 124 14.27 -28.32 4.97
N SER A 125 14.22 -28.88 3.76
CA SER A 125 14.66 -28.18 2.54
C SER A 125 13.74 -27.02 2.19
N ILE A 126 12.42 -27.17 2.37
CA ILE A 126 11.44 -26.08 2.25
C ILE A 126 11.76 -24.99 3.27
N GLY A 127 12.03 -25.36 4.52
CA GLY A 127 12.37 -24.40 5.58
C GLY A 127 13.66 -23.65 5.31
N PHE A 128 14.68 -24.33 4.80
CA PHE A 128 15.92 -23.69 4.37
C PHE A 128 15.67 -22.73 3.21
N ALA A 129 14.99 -23.18 2.15
CA ALA A 129 14.69 -22.37 0.98
C ALA A 129 13.87 -21.13 1.34
N LEU A 130 12.89 -21.26 2.24
CA LEU A 130 12.09 -20.14 2.72
C LEU A 130 12.91 -19.20 3.62
N GLY A 131 13.67 -19.73 4.59
CA GLY A 131 14.46 -18.91 5.52
C GLY A 131 15.59 -18.14 4.82
N PHE A 132 16.39 -18.83 4.02
CA PHE A 132 17.45 -18.22 3.22
C PHE A 132 16.87 -17.30 2.14
N GLY A 133 15.90 -17.81 1.36
CA GLY A 133 15.29 -17.09 0.26
C GLY A 133 14.55 -15.83 0.71
N ALA A 134 13.88 -15.84 1.86
CA ALA A 134 13.20 -14.66 2.39
C ALA A 134 14.20 -13.54 2.71
N LEU A 135 15.32 -13.84 3.38
CA LEU A 135 16.33 -12.82 3.69
C LEU A 135 17.07 -12.33 2.45
N VAL A 136 17.43 -13.21 1.52
CA VAL A 136 18.02 -12.79 0.24
C VAL A 136 17.05 -11.95 -0.57
N ALA A 137 15.74 -12.21 -0.50
CA ALA A 137 14.72 -11.43 -1.22
C ALA A 137 14.49 -10.02 -0.64
N VAL A 138 14.88 -9.73 0.60
CA VAL A 138 14.70 -8.41 1.23
C VAL A 138 15.38 -7.27 0.44
N PRO A 139 16.69 -7.31 0.11
CA PRO A 139 17.33 -6.25 -0.65
C PRO A 139 16.72 -6.08 -2.04
N TYR A 140 16.37 -7.18 -2.73
CA TYR A 140 15.67 -7.12 -4.02
C TYR A 140 14.30 -6.45 -3.91
N SER A 141 13.51 -6.79 -2.88
CA SER A 141 12.19 -6.21 -2.64
C SER A 141 12.28 -4.72 -2.28
N ARG A 142 13.25 -4.34 -1.45
CA ARG A 142 13.51 -2.93 -1.09
C ARG A 142 13.99 -2.14 -2.31
N ALA A 143 15.01 -2.60 -3.03
CA ALA A 143 15.49 -1.97 -4.25
C ALA A 143 14.38 -1.82 -5.30
N SER A 144 13.54 -2.84 -5.49
CA SER A 144 12.39 -2.78 -6.40
C SER A 144 11.33 -1.77 -5.94
N SER A 145 11.07 -1.68 -4.63
CA SER A 145 10.13 -0.70 -4.07
C SER A 145 10.66 0.73 -4.23
N ARG A 146 11.96 0.95 -3.98
CA ARG A 146 12.64 2.23 -4.23
C ARG A 146 12.61 2.60 -5.71
N LYS A 147 12.94 1.66 -6.61
CA LYS A 147 12.84 1.85 -8.08
C LYS A 147 11.44 2.33 -8.47
N ARG A 148 10.40 1.65 -7.98
CA ARG A 148 9.01 2.00 -8.26
C ARG A 148 8.68 3.41 -7.76
N GLU A 149 9.07 3.75 -6.54
CA GLU A 149 8.84 5.09 -5.99
C GLU A 149 9.57 6.20 -6.77
N ILE A 150 10.85 5.97 -7.11
CA ILE A 150 11.64 6.87 -7.95
C ILE A 150 10.95 7.10 -9.30
N ASN A 151 10.57 6.04 -9.99
CA ASN A 151 9.95 6.14 -11.31
C ASN A 151 8.61 6.89 -11.28
N LEU A 152 7.80 6.67 -10.24
CA LEU A 152 6.53 7.38 -10.05
C LEU A 152 6.71 8.87 -9.78
N LEU A 153 7.75 9.26 -9.03
CA LEU A 153 8.00 10.64 -8.63
C LEU A 153 8.94 11.40 -9.57
N LEU A 154 9.59 10.72 -10.51
CA LEU A 154 10.60 11.33 -11.38
C LEU A 154 10.04 12.49 -12.22
N ALA A 155 8.85 12.32 -12.81
CA ALA A 155 8.22 13.37 -13.62
C ALA A 155 7.93 14.63 -12.81
N ASP A 156 7.43 14.47 -11.57
CA ASP A 156 7.14 15.58 -10.67
C ASP A 156 8.43 16.23 -10.15
N SER A 157 9.47 15.43 -9.88
CA SER A 157 10.78 15.89 -9.43
C SER A 157 11.50 16.71 -10.49
N VAL A 158 11.49 16.25 -11.75
CA VAL A 158 12.05 17.00 -12.88
C VAL A 158 11.26 18.27 -13.13
N SER A 159 9.93 18.25 -12.97
CA SER A 159 9.09 19.45 -13.05
C SER A 159 9.44 20.47 -11.97
N PHE A 160 9.74 20.02 -10.75
CA PHE A 160 10.19 20.87 -9.65
C PHE A 160 11.56 21.48 -9.94
N MET A 161 12.53 20.67 -10.38
CA MET A 161 13.86 21.16 -10.77
C MET A 161 13.77 22.19 -11.89
N TYR A 162 12.96 21.93 -12.93
CA TYR A 162 12.73 22.87 -14.02
C TYR A 162 12.13 24.18 -13.51
N ALA A 163 11.09 24.11 -12.69
CA ALA A 163 10.45 25.30 -12.15
C ALA A 163 11.41 26.15 -11.30
N LEU A 164 12.25 25.53 -10.47
CA LEU A 164 13.30 26.24 -9.74
C LEU A 164 14.36 26.86 -10.68
N SER A 165 14.73 26.16 -11.76
CA SER A 165 15.65 26.69 -12.77
C SER A 165 15.10 27.96 -13.43
N VAL A 166 13.82 27.97 -13.81
CA VAL A 166 13.17 29.16 -14.37
C VAL A 166 13.03 30.27 -13.31
N GLY A 167 12.85 29.89 -12.04
CA GLY A 167 12.90 30.79 -10.89
C GLY A 167 14.27 31.44 -10.64
N GLY A 168 15.29 31.10 -11.43
CA GLY A 168 16.62 31.73 -11.39
C GLY A 168 17.61 31.05 -10.47
N LEU A 169 17.29 29.88 -9.90
CA LEU A 169 18.22 29.13 -9.06
C LEU A 169 19.33 28.50 -9.90
N ASN A 170 20.55 28.47 -9.36
CA ASN A 170 21.68 27.81 -10.01
C ASN A 170 21.63 26.28 -9.85
N GLN A 171 22.49 25.55 -10.58
CA GLN A 171 22.42 24.08 -10.58
C GLN A 171 22.64 23.47 -9.19
N LEU A 172 23.57 23.99 -8.39
CA LEU A 172 23.83 23.48 -7.04
C LEU A 172 22.66 23.77 -6.09
N GLU A 173 22.03 24.94 -6.21
CA GLU A 173 20.82 25.29 -5.46
C GLU A 173 19.66 24.36 -5.81
N ILE A 174 19.46 24.05 -7.09
CA ILE A 174 18.42 23.10 -7.53
C ILE A 174 18.68 21.70 -6.95
N LEU A 175 19.94 21.22 -6.99
CA LEU A 175 20.30 19.92 -6.43
C LEU A 175 20.09 19.87 -4.90
N ARG A 176 20.42 20.95 -4.18
CA ARG A 176 20.16 21.09 -2.74
C ARG A 176 18.66 21.14 -2.42
N ALA A 177 17.89 21.91 -3.18
CA ALA A 177 16.44 21.99 -3.02
C ALA A 177 15.80 20.61 -3.22
N MET A 178 16.23 19.86 -4.25
CA MET A 178 15.80 18.46 -4.44
C MET A 178 16.23 17.54 -3.29
N ALA A 179 17.47 17.66 -2.80
CA ALA A 179 17.98 16.85 -1.70
C ALA A 179 17.21 17.06 -0.38
N THR A 180 16.77 18.29 -0.11
CA THR A 180 16.03 18.65 1.12
C THR A 180 14.52 18.41 1.04
N ALA A 181 13.97 18.15 -0.15
CA ALA A 181 12.54 17.94 -0.37
C ALA A 181 12.09 16.47 -0.15
N GLU A 182 12.74 15.74 0.76
CA GLU A 182 12.44 14.32 1.08
C GLU A 182 11.00 14.10 1.52
N ASP A 183 10.41 15.07 2.22
CA ASP A 183 9.01 15.05 2.66
C ASP A 183 8.01 14.92 1.50
N THR A 184 8.42 15.30 0.29
CA THR A 184 7.57 15.45 -0.89
C THR A 184 7.95 14.48 -2.02
N TYR A 185 9.25 14.34 -2.29
CA TYR A 185 9.77 13.53 -3.41
C TYR A 185 10.48 12.25 -2.95
N GLY A 186 10.44 11.94 -1.65
CA GLY A 186 10.78 10.64 -1.09
C GLY A 186 12.14 10.11 -1.56
N GLU A 187 12.12 8.92 -2.18
CA GLU A 187 13.34 8.27 -2.66
C GLU A 187 14.11 9.07 -3.71
N VAL A 188 13.45 9.89 -4.55
CA VAL A 188 14.17 10.74 -5.52
C VAL A 188 15.04 11.76 -4.78
N SER A 189 14.49 12.44 -3.79
CA SER A 189 15.25 13.38 -2.95
C SER A 189 16.41 12.71 -2.24
N ARG A 190 16.22 11.48 -1.75
CA ARG A 190 17.30 10.70 -1.14
C ARG A 190 18.46 10.47 -2.10
N GLU A 191 18.21 10.19 -3.38
CA GLU A 191 19.24 10.05 -4.43
C GLU A 191 20.02 11.35 -4.64
N PHE A 192 19.32 12.49 -4.68
CA PHE A 192 19.98 13.80 -4.75
C PHE A 192 20.71 14.18 -3.46
N GLN A 193 20.21 13.76 -2.30
CA GLN A 193 20.85 13.97 -1.00
C GLN A 193 22.19 13.24 -0.93
N SER A 194 22.29 12.04 -1.50
CA SER A 194 23.56 11.32 -1.63
C SER A 194 24.58 12.15 -2.43
N ILE A 195 24.17 12.68 -3.59
CA ILE A 195 25.01 13.54 -4.44
C ILE A 195 25.48 14.80 -3.69
N VAL A 196 24.56 15.49 -3.01
CA VAL A 196 24.87 16.71 -2.25
C VAL A 196 25.79 16.40 -1.07
N ASN A 197 25.52 15.33 -0.32
CA ASN A 197 26.33 14.94 0.83
C ASN A 197 27.76 14.55 0.42
N GLU A 198 27.91 13.79 -0.66
CA GLU A 198 29.19 13.40 -1.24
C GLU A 198 30.02 14.62 -1.66
N THR A 199 29.34 15.66 -2.14
CA THR A 199 29.97 16.93 -2.53
C THR A 199 30.36 17.78 -1.31
N GLU A 200 29.46 17.94 -0.33
CA GLU A 200 29.64 18.88 0.79
C GLU A 200 30.45 18.33 1.96
N TYR A 201 30.24 17.06 2.33
CA TYR A 201 30.88 16.46 3.50
C TYR A 201 32.14 15.67 3.14
N PHE A 202 32.16 15.01 1.98
CA PHE A 202 33.27 14.15 1.56
C PHE A 202 34.23 14.84 0.58
N GLY A 203 33.88 16.04 0.09
CA GLY A 203 34.75 16.85 -0.77
C GLY A 203 34.94 16.28 -2.17
N THR A 204 34.06 15.37 -2.59
CA THR A 204 34.06 14.79 -3.94
C THR A 204 33.53 15.83 -4.95
N ASP A 205 34.09 15.86 -6.17
CA ASP A 205 33.56 16.73 -7.23
C ASP A 205 32.12 16.31 -7.59
N TYR A 206 31.19 17.26 -7.64
CA TYR A 206 29.77 17.01 -7.94
C TYR A 206 29.58 16.23 -9.25
N ARG A 207 30.48 16.38 -10.23
CA ARG A 207 30.48 15.58 -11.47
C ARG A 207 30.71 14.09 -11.20
N ASN A 208 31.66 13.77 -10.33
CA ASN A 208 31.94 12.39 -9.92
C ASN A 208 30.82 11.84 -9.03
N ALA A 209 30.27 12.66 -8.13
CA ALA A 209 29.13 12.27 -7.31
C ALA A 209 27.90 11.91 -8.17
N ILE A 210 27.56 12.72 -9.18
CA ILE A 210 26.48 12.43 -10.14
C ILE A 210 26.78 11.14 -10.91
N ARG A 211 28.03 10.95 -11.36
CA ARG A 211 28.44 9.73 -12.08
C ARG A 211 28.27 8.48 -11.21
N GLN A 212 28.74 8.51 -9.96
CA GLN A 212 28.60 7.39 -9.03
C GLN A 212 27.13 7.08 -8.78
N GLN A 213 26.33 8.10 -8.45
CA GLN A 213 24.89 7.92 -8.22
C GLN A 213 24.17 7.34 -9.44
N SER A 214 24.57 7.72 -10.66
CA SER A 214 23.99 7.17 -11.89
C SER A 214 24.25 5.67 -12.06
N MET A 215 25.31 5.13 -11.47
CA MET A 215 25.65 3.70 -11.53
C MET A 215 25.04 2.89 -10.38
N GLU A 216 24.74 3.51 -9.25
CA GLU A 216 24.21 2.85 -8.04
C GLU A 216 22.69 2.91 -7.91
N THR A 217 22.04 3.84 -8.62
CA THR A 217 20.59 4.00 -8.51
C THR A 217 19.83 2.79 -9.05
N PRO A 218 18.77 2.30 -8.39
CA PRO A 218 18.00 1.14 -8.86
C PRO A 218 17.09 1.46 -10.05
N SER A 219 16.93 2.75 -10.41
CA SER A 219 16.05 3.22 -11.49
C SER A 219 16.84 3.50 -12.77
N ASP A 220 16.46 2.83 -13.86
CA ASP A 220 17.08 3.03 -15.17
C ASP A 220 16.78 4.44 -15.70
N GLU A 221 15.58 4.95 -15.42
CA GLU A 221 15.13 6.27 -15.83
C GLU A 221 15.90 7.39 -15.10
N LEU A 222 16.12 7.24 -13.79
CA LEU A 222 16.93 8.18 -13.02
C LEU A 222 18.42 8.08 -13.38
N SER A 223 18.94 6.86 -13.58
CA SER A 223 20.30 6.63 -14.08
C SER A 223 20.55 7.39 -15.38
N GLN A 224 19.65 7.25 -16.35
CA GLN A 224 19.72 7.98 -17.62
C GLN A 224 19.60 9.49 -17.44
N PHE A 225 18.69 9.95 -16.57
CA PHE A 225 18.54 11.38 -16.27
C PHE A 225 19.83 11.98 -15.70
N LEU A 226 20.46 11.31 -14.72
CA LEU A 226 21.72 11.74 -14.11
C LEU A 226 22.89 11.71 -15.11
N ALA A 227 22.96 10.69 -15.96
CA ALA A 227 23.96 10.58 -17.02
C ALA A 227 23.82 11.72 -18.05
N ASP A 228 22.60 12.04 -18.46
CA ASP A 228 22.35 13.14 -19.39
C ASP A 228 22.64 14.49 -18.72
N MET A 229 22.28 14.67 -17.45
CA MET A 229 22.60 15.86 -16.66
C MET A 229 24.12 16.06 -16.55
N LEU A 230 24.88 14.99 -16.32
CA LEU A 230 26.35 15.02 -16.30
C LEU A 230 26.93 15.49 -17.65
N SER A 231 26.32 15.10 -18.76
CA SER A 231 26.72 15.55 -20.11
C SER A 231 26.53 17.07 -20.28
N ILE A 232 25.40 17.62 -19.84
CA ILE A 232 25.12 19.06 -19.87
C ILE A 232 26.08 19.82 -18.96
N VAL A 233 26.32 19.32 -17.75
CA VAL A 233 27.26 19.88 -16.79
C VAL A 233 28.69 19.90 -17.35
N ASN A 234 29.13 18.84 -18.01
CA ASN A 234 30.48 18.75 -18.58
C ASN A 234 30.69 19.69 -19.77
N SER A 235 29.66 19.88 -20.58
CA SER A 235 29.69 20.77 -21.76
C SER A 235 29.42 22.23 -21.43
N GLY A 236 28.99 22.55 -20.20
CA GLY A 236 28.56 23.90 -19.82
C GLY A 236 27.28 24.34 -20.54
N GLY A 237 26.44 23.38 -20.93
CA GLY A 237 25.18 23.63 -21.63
C GLY A 237 24.10 24.27 -20.73
N ASP A 238 22.97 24.61 -21.35
CA ASP A 238 21.84 25.21 -20.64
C ASP A 238 21.03 24.14 -19.88
N MET A 239 21.09 24.21 -18.55
CA MET A 239 20.35 23.33 -17.65
C MET A 239 18.84 23.56 -17.75
N GLU A 240 18.39 24.80 -17.98
CA GLU A 240 16.96 25.12 -18.03
C GLU A 240 16.30 24.42 -19.22
N SER A 241 16.88 24.56 -20.42
CA SER A 241 16.43 23.87 -21.62
C SER A 241 16.46 22.34 -21.47
N PHE A 242 17.52 21.80 -20.86
CA PHE A 242 17.60 20.36 -20.58
C PHE A 242 16.45 19.88 -19.67
N LEU A 243 16.22 20.57 -18.55
CA LEU A 243 15.17 20.23 -17.61
C LEU A 243 13.78 20.37 -18.23
N LYS A 244 13.57 21.36 -19.10
CA LYS A 244 12.33 21.55 -19.86
C LYS A 244 12.02 20.36 -20.76
N ASP A 245 13.00 19.91 -21.55
CA ASP A 245 12.86 18.78 -22.46
C ASP A 245 12.62 17.48 -21.70
N LYS A 246 13.34 17.28 -20.58
CA LYS A 246 13.12 16.12 -19.70
C LYS A 246 11.75 16.15 -19.04
N LYS A 247 11.30 17.30 -18.55
CA LYS A 247 9.96 17.49 -17.98
C LYS A 247 8.89 17.02 -18.98
N GLU A 248 8.92 17.54 -20.20
CA GLU A 248 7.93 17.20 -21.24
C GLU A 248 7.98 15.72 -21.61
N LYS A 249 9.18 15.15 -21.75
CA LYS A 249 9.35 13.72 -22.01
C LYS A 249 8.75 12.87 -20.89
N HIS A 250 9.09 13.15 -19.63
CA HIS A 250 8.63 12.36 -18.49
C HIS A 250 7.13 12.52 -18.24
N LEU A 251 6.56 13.73 -18.35
CA LEU A 251 5.11 13.94 -18.25
C LEU A 251 4.35 13.13 -19.31
N ARG A 252 4.82 13.12 -20.56
CA ARG A 252 4.22 12.33 -21.63
C ARG A 252 4.33 10.82 -21.37
N THR A 253 5.49 10.35 -20.92
CA THR A 253 5.69 8.92 -20.58
C THR A 253 4.80 8.49 -19.42
N SER A 254 4.74 9.26 -18.33
CA SER A 254 3.86 8.94 -17.20
C SER A 254 2.38 8.95 -17.58
N LYS A 255 1.95 9.84 -18.49
CA LYS A 255 0.58 9.81 -19.03
C LYS A 255 0.31 8.52 -19.80
N GLN A 256 1.22 8.11 -20.69
CA GLN A 256 1.10 6.86 -21.44
C GLN A 256 1.07 5.62 -20.54
N GLU A 257 1.92 5.56 -19.52
CA GLU A 257 1.93 4.47 -18.53
C GLU A 257 0.62 4.37 -17.76
N ARG A 258 0.04 5.51 -17.38
CA ARG A 258 -1.26 5.57 -16.70
C ARG A 258 -2.39 5.14 -17.64
N GLU A 259 -2.37 5.54 -18.91
CA GLU A 259 -3.34 5.08 -19.92
C GLU A 259 -3.27 3.55 -20.10
N MET A 260 -2.07 2.97 -20.24
CA MET A 260 -1.88 1.51 -20.32
C MET A 260 -2.35 0.77 -19.06
N THR A 261 -2.15 1.38 -17.88
CA THR A 261 -2.66 0.85 -16.60
C THR A 261 -4.18 0.80 -16.60
N LEU A 262 -4.85 1.86 -17.10
CA LEU A 262 -6.31 1.90 -17.22
C LEU A 262 -6.84 0.87 -18.23
N GLU A 263 -6.16 0.68 -19.35
CA GLU A 263 -6.48 -0.37 -20.34
C GLU A 263 -6.35 -1.78 -19.75
N THR A 264 -5.30 -2.00 -18.95
CA THR A 264 -5.12 -3.28 -18.24
C THR A 264 -6.25 -3.53 -17.24
N LEU A 265 -6.70 -2.51 -16.49
CA LEU A 265 -7.84 -2.61 -15.58
C LEU A 265 -9.16 -2.91 -16.32
N GLU A 266 -9.31 -2.39 -17.53
CA GLU A 266 -10.46 -2.67 -18.41
C GLU A 266 -10.44 -4.13 -18.89
N LEU A 267 -9.30 -4.62 -19.38
CA LEU A 267 -9.13 -6.03 -19.74
C LEU A 267 -9.45 -6.97 -18.56
N PHE A 268 -9.04 -6.58 -17.35
CA PHE A 268 -9.32 -7.33 -16.13
C PHE A 268 -10.81 -7.39 -15.81
N GLY A 269 -11.52 -6.28 -15.99
CA GLY A 269 -12.98 -6.22 -15.89
C GLY A 269 -13.64 -7.20 -16.87
N GLU A 270 -13.24 -7.21 -18.13
CA GLU A 270 -13.77 -8.14 -19.15
C GLU A 270 -13.47 -9.60 -18.80
N MET A 271 -12.25 -9.91 -18.36
CA MET A 271 -11.87 -11.25 -17.93
C MET A 271 -12.69 -11.69 -16.71
N TYR A 272 -12.95 -10.81 -15.74
CA TYR A 272 -13.81 -11.12 -14.62
C TYR A 272 -15.20 -11.56 -15.07
N MET A 273 -15.77 -10.88 -16.08
CA MET A 273 -17.08 -11.25 -16.62
C MET A 273 -17.07 -12.69 -17.12
N THR A 274 -16.09 -13.03 -17.96
CA THR A 274 -15.98 -14.38 -18.54
C THR A 274 -15.68 -15.45 -17.48
N LEU A 275 -14.78 -15.19 -16.54
CA LEU A 275 -14.43 -16.11 -15.46
C LEU A 275 -15.59 -16.31 -14.48
N SER A 276 -16.38 -15.27 -14.21
CA SER A 276 -17.54 -15.36 -13.31
C SER A 276 -18.70 -16.19 -13.88
N LEU A 277 -18.77 -16.35 -15.20
CA LEU A 277 -19.77 -17.22 -15.86
C LEU A 277 -19.50 -18.71 -15.61
N PHE A 278 -18.24 -19.11 -15.36
CA PHE A 278 -17.90 -20.52 -15.15
C PHE A 278 -18.55 -21.12 -13.89
N PRO A 279 -18.44 -20.49 -12.69
CA PRO A 279 -19.19 -20.94 -11.52
C PRO A 279 -20.71 -20.98 -11.74
N LEU A 280 -21.27 -20.01 -12.49
CA LEU A 280 -22.70 -19.99 -12.80
C LEU A 280 -23.10 -21.20 -13.64
N LEU A 281 -22.39 -21.46 -14.75
CA LEU A 281 -22.68 -22.59 -15.62
C LEU A 281 -22.53 -23.91 -14.86
N LEU A 282 -21.53 -24.02 -13.99
CA LEU A 282 -21.36 -25.17 -13.11
C LEU A 282 -22.55 -25.32 -12.16
N ILE A 283 -23.04 -24.24 -11.56
CA ILE A 283 -24.26 -24.26 -10.73
C ILE A 283 -25.45 -24.76 -11.55
N ILE A 284 -25.66 -24.25 -12.76
CA ILE A 284 -26.77 -24.69 -13.63
C ILE A 284 -26.69 -26.21 -13.86
N ILE A 285 -25.52 -26.70 -14.25
CA ILE A 285 -25.30 -28.12 -14.52
C ILE A 285 -25.52 -28.96 -13.25
N LEU A 286 -24.98 -28.54 -12.11
CA LEU A 286 -25.12 -29.25 -10.83
C LEU A 286 -26.57 -29.26 -10.35
N VAL A 287 -27.30 -28.15 -10.51
CA VAL A 287 -28.74 -28.09 -10.19
C VAL A 287 -29.51 -29.05 -11.09
N ILE A 288 -29.25 -29.08 -12.40
CA ILE A 288 -29.89 -30.02 -13.33
C ILE A 288 -29.55 -31.48 -12.99
N MET A 289 -28.28 -31.80 -12.68
CA MET A 289 -27.90 -33.15 -12.21
C MET A 289 -28.57 -33.51 -10.89
N GLY A 290 -28.76 -32.53 -10.01
CA GLY A 290 -29.46 -32.72 -8.74
C GLY A 290 -30.93 -33.06 -8.96
N MET A 291 -31.54 -32.46 -9.99
CA MET A 291 -32.89 -32.81 -10.40
C MET A 291 -32.99 -34.23 -10.98
N MET A 292 -31.91 -34.76 -11.56
CA MET A 292 -31.84 -36.15 -12.04
C MET A 292 -31.49 -37.15 -10.93
N GLY A 293 -31.25 -36.68 -9.69
CA GLY A 293 -30.90 -37.51 -8.53
C GLY A 293 -29.44 -37.95 -8.48
N GLU A 294 -28.57 -37.39 -9.34
CA GLU A 294 -27.15 -37.76 -9.45
C GLU A 294 -26.20 -36.67 -8.94
N ALA A 295 -26.69 -35.54 -8.41
CA ALA A 295 -25.79 -34.50 -7.89
C ALA A 295 -25.15 -34.90 -6.56
N ASP A 296 -23.87 -34.55 -6.46
CA ASP A 296 -23.16 -34.47 -5.18
C ASP A 296 -23.36 -33.07 -4.58
N ASP A 297 -24.15 -32.99 -3.50
CA ASP A 297 -24.37 -31.75 -2.75
C ASP A 297 -23.05 -31.09 -2.32
N ARG A 298 -21.98 -31.89 -2.14
CA ARG A 298 -20.65 -31.37 -1.81
C ARG A 298 -20.05 -30.54 -2.93
N LEU A 299 -20.30 -30.89 -4.20
CA LEU A 299 -19.83 -30.11 -5.35
C LEU A 299 -20.56 -28.78 -5.46
N LEU A 300 -21.86 -28.74 -5.12
CA LEU A 300 -22.62 -27.50 -5.05
C LEU A 300 -22.10 -26.60 -3.93
N TYR A 301 -21.91 -27.14 -2.72
CA TYR A 301 -21.33 -26.38 -1.61
C TYR A 301 -19.90 -25.91 -1.90
N ALA A 302 -19.05 -26.74 -2.51
CA ALA A 302 -17.71 -26.34 -2.93
C ALA A 302 -17.75 -25.21 -3.96
N THR A 303 -18.68 -25.26 -4.91
CA THR A 303 -18.83 -24.21 -5.93
C THR A 303 -19.25 -22.88 -5.30
N VAL A 304 -20.25 -22.89 -4.42
CA VAL A 304 -20.78 -21.67 -3.79
C VAL A 304 -19.83 -21.08 -2.75
N TYR A 305 -19.29 -21.91 -1.85
CA TYR A 305 -18.49 -21.44 -0.71
C TYR A 305 -16.99 -21.38 -0.96
N VAL A 306 -16.47 -22.08 -1.99
CA VAL A 306 -15.03 -22.06 -2.32
C VAL A 306 -14.80 -21.39 -3.66
N LEU A 307 -15.41 -21.89 -4.75
CA LEU A 307 -15.08 -21.42 -6.10
C LEU A 307 -15.47 -19.95 -6.33
N ILE A 308 -16.68 -19.53 -5.97
CA ILE A 308 -17.11 -18.13 -6.15
C ILE A 308 -16.23 -17.15 -5.35
N PRO A 309 -15.98 -17.35 -4.04
CA PRO A 309 -15.06 -16.51 -3.29
C PRO A 309 -13.64 -16.54 -3.84
N LEU A 310 -13.15 -17.70 -4.29
CA LEU A 310 -11.82 -17.83 -4.88
C LEU A 310 -11.70 -17.01 -6.18
N THR A 311 -12.69 -17.05 -7.06
CA THR A 311 -12.73 -16.20 -8.26
C THR A 311 -12.75 -14.72 -7.88
N GLY A 312 -13.51 -14.33 -6.85
CA GLY A 312 -13.54 -12.96 -6.34
C GLY A 312 -12.21 -12.50 -5.73
N ILE A 313 -11.57 -13.34 -4.93
CA ILE A 313 -10.24 -13.09 -4.35
C ILE A 313 -9.19 -13.01 -5.46
N GLY A 314 -9.23 -13.92 -6.44
CA GLY A 314 -8.34 -13.91 -7.59
C GLY A 314 -8.45 -12.61 -8.39
N PHE A 315 -9.69 -12.14 -8.61
CA PHE A 315 -9.91 -10.83 -9.23
C PHE A 315 -9.39 -9.67 -8.37
N LEU A 316 -9.60 -9.69 -7.06
CA LEU A 316 -9.08 -8.67 -6.15
C LEU A 316 -7.55 -8.62 -6.20
N VAL A 317 -6.87 -9.78 -6.16
CA VAL A 317 -5.41 -9.88 -6.27
C VAL A 317 -4.92 -9.31 -7.61
N LEU A 318 -5.60 -9.67 -8.70
CA LEU A 318 -5.27 -9.18 -10.04
C LEU A 318 -5.40 -7.66 -10.14
N VAL A 319 -6.51 -7.07 -9.65
CA VAL A 319 -6.70 -5.61 -9.58
C VAL A 319 -5.68 -4.94 -8.65
N SER A 320 -5.38 -5.56 -7.51
CA SER A 320 -4.43 -5.01 -6.53
C SER A 320 -3.00 -4.95 -7.06
N THR A 321 -2.62 -5.89 -7.94
CA THR A 321 -1.30 -5.93 -8.58
C THR A 321 -1.07 -4.72 -9.50
N VAL A 322 -2.13 -4.20 -10.11
CA VAL A 322 -2.06 -3.08 -11.06
C VAL A 322 -2.33 -1.72 -10.39
N LYS A 323 -3.00 -1.73 -9.23
CA LYS A 323 -3.24 -0.50 -8.46
C LYS A 323 -1.91 0.05 -7.94
N GLN A 324 -1.48 1.17 -8.51
CA GLN A 324 -0.38 1.97 -7.98
C GLN A 324 -0.94 2.96 -6.96
N ASP A 325 -0.41 2.92 -5.73
CA ASP A 325 -0.68 3.94 -4.74
C ASP A 325 0.25 5.14 -4.97
N GLU A 326 -0.29 6.34 -4.77
CA GLU A 326 0.46 7.58 -4.92
C GLU A 326 1.43 7.72 -3.71
N PRO A 327 2.75 7.80 -3.94
CA PRO A 327 3.72 7.84 -2.84
C PRO A 327 3.68 9.17 -2.08
N GLY A 328 4.04 9.10 -0.79
CA GLY A 328 4.09 10.22 0.16
C GLY A 328 2.98 10.18 1.22
N ASP A 329 3.30 10.64 2.43
CA ASP A 329 2.31 10.80 3.52
C ASP A 329 1.52 12.13 3.41
N GLY A 330 1.96 13.02 2.52
CA GLY A 330 1.37 14.33 2.27
C GLY A 330 1.71 15.39 3.32
N TYR A 331 2.55 15.08 4.32
CA TYR A 331 2.98 16.04 5.33
C TYR A 331 4.28 16.71 4.91
N LEU A 332 4.29 18.04 4.95
CA LEU A 332 5.49 18.84 4.75
C LEU A 332 6.21 19.07 6.08
N ARG A 333 7.52 18.85 6.08
CA ARG A 333 8.41 18.99 7.24
C ARG A 333 9.56 19.91 6.86
N PRO A 334 9.32 21.23 6.82
CA PRO A 334 10.33 22.17 6.37
C PRO A 334 11.53 22.21 7.32
N ASP A 335 12.73 22.12 6.75
CA ASP A 335 13.96 22.42 7.47
C ASP A 335 13.96 23.89 7.93
N GLY A 336 14.36 24.10 9.18
CA GLY A 336 14.35 25.43 9.81
C GLY A 336 12.96 26.01 10.14
N GLY A 337 11.88 25.21 10.08
CA GLY A 337 10.54 25.67 10.44
C GLY A 337 10.43 26.20 11.86
N SER A 338 9.57 27.20 12.07
CA SER A 338 9.36 27.82 13.40
C SER A 338 8.97 26.78 14.46
N GLU A 339 9.36 27.01 15.72
CA GLU A 339 9.04 26.10 16.83
C GLU A 339 7.51 25.87 16.96
N ARG A 340 6.73 26.90 16.60
CA ARG A 340 5.28 26.84 16.44
C ARG A 340 4.85 25.79 15.43
N LEU A 341 5.37 25.81 14.19
CA LEU A 341 5.03 24.82 13.16
C LEU A 341 5.35 23.39 13.59
N ARG A 342 6.50 23.18 14.23
CA ARG A 342 6.92 21.85 14.70
C ARG A 342 5.96 21.32 15.75
N GLN A 343 5.51 22.17 16.68
CA GLN A 343 4.57 21.81 17.74
C GLN A 343 3.14 21.63 17.23
N THR A 344 2.68 22.44 16.25
CA THR A 344 1.37 22.26 15.60
C THR A 344 1.32 20.99 14.77
N SER A 345 2.41 20.64 14.08
CA SER A 345 2.49 19.39 13.29
C SER A 345 2.50 18.13 14.18
N GLN A 346 2.93 18.26 15.44
CA GLN A 346 2.88 17.21 16.46
C GLN A 346 1.58 17.21 17.28
N GLU A 347 0.63 18.10 16.97
CA GLU A 347 -0.61 18.22 17.71
C GLU A 347 -1.49 16.97 17.48
N GLY A 348 -1.87 16.31 18.56
CA GLY A 348 -2.65 15.08 18.53
C GLY A 348 -3.70 15.02 19.62
N LEU A 349 -4.34 13.87 19.80
CA LEU A 349 -5.31 13.66 20.88
C LEU A 349 -4.71 13.78 22.28
N LEU A 350 -3.44 13.39 22.41
CA LEU A 350 -2.71 13.34 23.67
C LEU A 350 -1.64 14.43 23.77
N HIS A 351 -1.23 15.02 22.64
CA HIS A 351 -0.25 16.10 22.58
C HIS A 351 -0.95 17.42 22.32
N PHE A 352 -1.05 18.30 23.33
CA PHE A 352 -1.77 19.58 23.27
C PHE A 352 -1.02 20.68 22.48
N GLY A 353 -0.06 20.28 21.65
CA GLY A 353 0.65 21.17 20.72
C GLY A 353 1.56 22.15 21.45
N LEU A 354 1.38 23.43 21.16
CA LEU A 354 2.30 24.50 21.54
C LEU A 354 2.50 24.65 23.06
N ILE A 355 1.50 24.27 23.86
CA ILE A 355 1.54 24.38 25.33
C ILE A 355 2.51 23.39 25.97
N GLU A 356 2.72 22.21 25.38
CA GLU A 356 3.57 21.18 25.98
C GLU A 356 5.03 21.61 26.10
N GLY A 357 5.51 22.41 25.14
CA GLY A 357 6.86 23.00 25.23
C GLY A 357 7.04 23.97 26.41
N PHE A 358 5.95 24.49 27.00
CA PHE A 358 5.99 25.44 28.12
C PHE A 358 5.53 24.83 29.46
N VAL A 359 4.98 23.61 29.44
CA VAL A 359 4.62 22.84 30.64
C VAL A 359 5.88 22.60 31.49
N GLY A 360 5.75 22.75 32.81
CA GLY A 360 6.87 22.62 33.74
C GLY A 360 7.79 23.86 33.91
N ARG A 361 7.69 24.88 33.04
CA ARG A 361 8.40 26.17 33.28
C ARG A 361 7.71 27.04 34.32
N PHE A 362 6.39 27.15 34.26
CA PHE A 362 5.58 27.92 35.21
C PHE A 362 4.22 27.27 35.42
N GLY A 363 3.70 27.26 36.66
CA GLY A 363 2.40 26.68 37.00
C GLY A 363 1.17 27.38 36.37
N VAL A 364 1.38 28.45 35.60
CA VAL A 364 0.34 29.03 34.73
C VAL A 364 0.14 28.15 33.49
N PHE A 365 1.22 27.61 32.90
CA PHE A 365 1.16 26.75 31.72
C PHE A 365 0.53 25.39 32.02
N ASP A 366 0.76 24.84 33.19
CA ASP A 366 0.09 23.59 33.63
C ASP A 366 -1.43 23.79 33.74
N ARG A 367 -1.87 24.94 34.29
CA ARG A 367 -3.30 25.30 34.36
C ARG A 367 -3.92 25.54 32.99
N ILE A 368 -3.16 26.11 32.05
CA ILE A 368 -3.60 26.30 30.67
C ILE A 368 -3.74 24.94 29.99
N ARG A 369 -2.77 24.03 30.14
CA ARG A 369 -2.83 22.66 29.60
C ARG A 369 -4.07 21.91 30.06
N ASP A 370 -4.36 21.90 31.36
CA ASP A 370 -5.50 21.16 31.90
C ASP A 370 -6.84 21.73 31.40
N ARG A 371 -6.91 23.07 31.26
CA ARG A 371 -8.09 23.76 30.74
C ARG A 371 -8.26 23.57 29.23
N GLU A 372 -7.16 23.50 28.51
CA GLU A 372 -7.14 23.19 27.08
C GLU A 372 -7.55 21.75 26.81
N GLY A 373 -7.06 20.79 27.60
CA GLY A 373 -7.49 19.40 27.52
C GLY A 373 -9.00 19.28 27.70
N THR A 374 -9.55 19.94 28.73
CA THR A 374 -11.01 19.99 28.96
C THR A 374 -11.75 20.64 27.78
N TYR A 375 -11.20 21.70 27.20
CA TYR A 375 -11.79 22.36 26.03
C TYR A 375 -11.79 21.46 24.79
N LYS A 376 -10.69 20.77 24.49
CA LYS A 376 -10.61 19.81 23.38
C LYS A 376 -11.58 18.65 23.59
N THR A 377 -11.64 18.07 24.78
CA THR A 377 -12.63 17.01 25.10
C THR A 377 -14.06 17.52 24.93
N LYS A 378 -14.38 18.72 25.41
CA LYS A 378 -15.71 19.32 25.23
C LYS A 378 -16.03 19.54 23.75
N ARG A 379 -15.07 19.99 22.95
CA ARG A 379 -15.22 20.17 21.49
C ARG A 379 -15.53 18.84 20.81
N ILE A 380 -14.79 17.78 21.13
CA ILE A 380 -15.01 16.43 20.62
C ILE A 380 -16.41 15.93 20.98
N VAL A 381 -16.85 16.12 22.24
CA VAL A 381 -18.19 15.71 22.69
C VAL A 381 -19.30 16.56 22.05
N SER A 382 -19.06 17.85 21.79
CA SER A 382 -20.05 18.72 21.16
C SER A 382 -20.26 18.42 19.67
N ALA A 383 -19.24 17.93 18.98
CA ALA A 383 -19.28 17.61 17.55
C ALA A 383 -18.48 16.34 17.24
N PRO A 384 -18.94 15.15 17.70
CA PRO A 384 -18.19 13.91 17.52
C PRO A 384 -18.09 13.52 16.05
N HIS A 385 -19.07 13.92 15.23
CA HIS A 385 -19.09 13.64 13.79
C HIS A 385 -17.94 14.33 13.03
N LEU A 386 -17.54 15.54 13.42
CA LEU A 386 -16.38 16.22 12.80
C LEU A 386 -15.08 15.53 13.18
N PHE A 387 -14.93 15.15 14.44
CA PHE A 387 -13.77 14.42 14.92
C PHE A 387 -13.61 13.06 14.21
N LEU A 388 -14.71 12.30 14.06
CA LEU A 388 -14.72 11.02 13.35
C LEU A 388 -14.51 11.16 11.85
N ARG A 389 -14.95 12.28 11.24
CA ARG A 389 -14.61 12.61 9.85
C ARG A 389 -13.11 12.80 9.68
N ASP A 390 -12.48 13.55 10.58
CA ASP A 390 -11.04 13.82 10.48
C ASP A 390 -10.21 12.58 10.85
N ASN A 391 -10.74 11.70 11.70
CA ASN A 391 -10.07 10.47 12.11
C ASN A 391 -10.99 9.22 12.02
N PRO A 392 -11.22 8.68 10.80
CA PRO A 392 -12.21 7.61 10.59
C PRO A 392 -11.87 6.30 11.28
N LEU A 393 -10.58 5.98 11.50
CA LEU A 393 -10.16 4.75 12.15
C LEU A 393 -10.63 4.63 13.62
N TYR A 394 -10.86 5.75 14.31
CA TYR A 394 -11.37 5.71 15.69
C TYR A 394 -12.82 5.22 15.79
N THR A 395 -13.55 5.13 14.67
CA THR A 395 -14.85 4.45 14.64
C THR A 395 -14.72 3.00 15.11
N LEU A 396 -13.61 2.32 14.79
CA LEU A 396 -13.34 0.93 15.16
C LEU A 396 -13.31 0.71 16.68
N ALA A 397 -12.84 1.70 17.44
CA ALA A 397 -12.79 1.62 18.90
C ALA A 397 -14.19 1.45 19.52
N LEU A 398 -15.23 1.95 18.85
CA LEU A 398 -16.62 1.81 19.27
C LEU A 398 -17.31 0.64 18.55
N THR A 399 -17.10 0.50 17.24
CA THR A 399 -17.84 -0.46 16.41
C THR A 399 -17.39 -1.90 16.59
N VAL A 400 -16.10 -2.16 16.84
CA VAL A 400 -15.58 -3.53 17.06
C VAL A 400 -16.12 -4.12 18.37
N PRO A 401 -16.02 -3.45 19.53
CA PRO A 401 -16.63 -3.98 20.76
C PRO A 401 -18.15 -4.12 20.65
N ALA A 402 -18.83 -3.18 19.99
CA ALA A 402 -20.27 -3.27 19.75
C ALA A 402 -20.64 -4.49 18.89
N ALA A 403 -19.88 -4.75 17.81
CA ALA A 403 -20.07 -5.92 16.95
C ALA A 403 -19.86 -7.22 17.73
N VAL A 404 -18.78 -7.32 18.50
CA VAL A 404 -18.49 -8.48 19.36
C VAL A 404 -19.59 -8.67 20.38
N ALA A 405 -20.05 -7.60 21.05
CA ALA A 405 -21.14 -7.68 22.02
C ALA A 405 -22.45 -8.17 21.39
N ILE A 406 -22.81 -7.68 20.20
CA ILE A 406 -24.03 -8.09 19.50
C ILE A 406 -23.96 -9.56 19.09
N VAL A 407 -22.83 -10.01 18.54
CA VAL A 407 -22.64 -11.42 18.17
C VAL A 407 -22.62 -12.32 19.41
N ALA A 408 -21.97 -11.88 20.49
CA ALA A 408 -21.94 -12.61 21.76
C ALA A 408 -23.35 -12.74 22.37
N ILE A 409 -24.14 -11.67 22.38
CA ILE A 409 -25.55 -11.70 22.83
C ILE A 409 -26.38 -12.62 21.94
N ALA A 410 -26.19 -12.59 20.62
CA ALA A 410 -26.89 -13.47 19.69
C ALA A 410 -26.54 -14.95 19.92
N ALA A 411 -25.29 -15.26 20.25
CA ALA A 411 -24.86 -16.61 20.63
C ALA A 411 -25.45 -17.06 21.98
N LEU A 412 -25.43 -16.18 23.00
CA LEU A 412 -25.94 -16.48 24.34
C LEU A 412 -27.47 -16.67 24.38
N THR A 413 -28.20 -15.95 23.52
CA THR A 413 -29.66 -16.06 23.42
C THR A 413 -30.13 -17.26 22.60
N GLY A 414 -29.20 -18.04 22.03
CA GLY A 414 -29.51 -19.18 21.16
C GLY A 414 -30.02 -18.79 19.77
N ASN A 415 -30.02 -17.50 19.44
CA ASN A 415 -30.41 -17.01 18.11
C ASN A 415 -29.32 -17.25 17.06
N ALA A 416 -28.05 -17.37 17.46
CA ALA A 416 -26.96 -17.73 16.58
C ALA A 416 -26.59 -19.22 16.74
N PRO A 417 -26.58 -20.03 15.66
CA PRO A 417 -26.11 -21.41 15.73
C PRO A 417 -24.62 -21.42 16.10
N THR A 418 -24.25 -22.20 17.12
CA THR A 418 -22.87 -22.35 17.60
C THR A 418 -22.25 -23.70 17.21
N THR A 419 -23.08 -24.67 16.80
CA THR A 419 -22.64 -26.00 16.37
C THR A 419 -22.54 -26.09 14.85
N PHE A 420 -21.64 -26.94 14.34
CA PHE A 420 -21.46 -27.18 12.90
C PHE A 420 -22.77 -27.65 12.23
N ASP A 421 -23.50 -28.56 12.86
CA ASP A 421 -24.81 -29.02 12.38
C ASP A 421 -25.85 -27.88 12.33
N GLY A 422 -25.78 -26.94 13.27
CA GLY A 422 -26.65 -25.76 13.29
C GLY A 422 -26.35 -24.77 12.16
N TRP A 423 -25.09 -24.70 11.70
CA TRP A 423 -24.71 -23.91 10.54
C TRP A 423 -25.24 -24.53 9.25
N VAL A 424 -25.10 -25.84 9.09
CA VAL A 424 -25.62 -26.57 7.91
C VAL A 424 -27.15 -26.55 7.86
N ALA A 425 -27.82 -26.62 9.01
CA ALA A 425 -29.29 -26.57 9.07
C ALA A 425 -29.87 -25.19 8.72
N ARG A 426 -29.13 -24.10 8.98
CA ARG A 426 -29.56 -22.72 8.69
C ARG A 426 -28.40 -21.90 8.11
N PRO A 427 -27.98 -22.17 6.86
CA PRO A 427 -26.76 -21.59 6.29
C PRO A 427 -26.88 -20.08 6.05
N VAL A 428 -28.04 -19.59 5.61
CA VAL A 428 -28.26 -18.15 5.36
C VAL A 428 -28.22 -17.34 6.66
N TRP A 429 -28.91 -17.83 7.70
CA TRP A 429 -29.00 -17.13 8.98
C TRP A 429 -27.67 -17.16 9.75
N SER A 430 -26.97 -18.29 9.73
CA SER A 430 -25.64 -18.41 10.35
C SER A 430 -24.64 -17.45 9.70
N ALA A 431 -24.58 -17.41 8.36
CA ALA A 431 -23.74 -16.45 7.63
C ALA A 431 -24.14 -15.00 7.93
N PHE A 432 -25.44 -14.69 7.98
CA PHE A 432 -25.93 -13.34 8.31
C PHE A 432 -25.44 -12.86 9.69
N VAL A 433 -25.64 -13.66 10.73
CA VAL A 433 -25.28 -13.27 12.10
C VAL A 433 -23.77 -13.27 12.34
N TRP A 434 -23.05 -14.27 11.85
CA TRP A 434 -21.62 -14.43 12.15
C TRP A 434 -20.71 -13.60 11.24
N ILE A 435 -21.11 -13.34 9.98
CA ILE A 435 -20.27 -12.65 9.00
C ILE A 435 -20.83 -11.27 8.70
N TYR A 436 -22.05 -11.20 8.17
CA TYR A 436 -22.58 -9.95 7.63
C TYR A 436 -22.88 -8.89 8.71
N VAL A 437 -23.48 -9.25 9.85
CA VAL A 437 -23.78 -8.31 10.94
C VAL A 437 -22.52 -7.61 11.47
N PRO A 438 -21.48 -8.32 11.95
CA PRO A 438 -20.26 -7.66 12.40
C PRO A 438 -19.55 -6.91 11.26
N ALA A 439 -19.55 -7.44 10.03
CA ALA A 439 -18.96 -6.74 8.89
C ALA A 439 -19.67 -5.40 8.61
N TYR A 440 -20.99 -5.36 8.52
CA TYR A 440 -21.73 -4.11 8.26
C TYR A 440 -21.63 -3.11 9.41
N LEU A 441 -21.61 -3.59 10.66
CA LEU A 441 -21.52 -2.73 11.84
C LEU A 441 -20.15 -2.07 11.99
N VAL A 442 -19.08 -2.79 11.62
CA VAL A 442 -17.71 -2.27 11.64
C VAL A 442 -17.41 -1.45 10.39
N LEU A 443 -17.62 -2.01 9.19
CA LEU A 443 -17.24 -1.40 7.93
C LEU A 443 -18.18 -0.27 7.50
N GLY A 444 -19.46 -0.31 7.85
CA GLY A 444 -20.44 0.70 7.43
C GLY A 444 -20.10 2.10 7.94
N PRO A 445 -20.01 2.33 9.27
CA PRO A 445 -19.60 3.61 9.83
C PRO A 445 -18.19 4.02 9.39
N LEU A 446 -17.24 3.09 9.36
CA LEU A 446 -15.88 3.36 8.88
C LEU A 446 -15.90 3.89 7.44
N ALA A 447 -16.62 3.23 6.53
CA ALA A 447 -16.72 3.64 5.14
C ALA A 447 -17.39 5.00 4.98
N LEU A 448 -18.45 5.29 5.74
CA LEU A 448 -19.14 6.58 5.70
C LEU A 448 -18.22 7.73 6.13
N PHE A 449 -17.54 7.60 7.27
CA PHE A 449 -16.64 8.65 7.76
C PHE A 449 -15.38 8.76 6.89
N HIS A 450 -14.84 7.64 6.42
CA HIS A 450 -13.69 7.63 5.52
C HIS A 450 -14.01 8.31 4.18
N GLU A 451 -15.14 7.99 3.56
CA GLU A 451 -15.58 8.61 2.30
C GLU A 451 -15.92 10.10 2.49
N TRP A 452 -16.52 10.48 3.62
CA TRP A 452 -16.76 11.89 3.94
C TRP A 452 -15.43 12.65 4.07
N SER A 453 -14.48 12.09 4.82
CA SER A 453 -13.12 12.63 4.96
C SER A 453 -12.46 12.85 3.60
N GLN A 454 -12.49 11.82 2.74
CA GLN A 454 -11.92 11.89 1.40
C GLN A 454 -12.60 12.95 0.53
N ARG A 455 -13.93 13.07 0.57
CA ARG A 455 -14.64 14.12 -0.18
C ARG A 455 -14.25 15.52 0.27
N SER A 456 -14.10 15.74 1.59
CA SER A 456 -13.62 17.01 2.11
C SER A 456 -12.22 17.35 1.63
N LYS A 457 -11.30 16.38 1.57
CA LYS A 457 -9.95 16.58 1.00
C LYS A 457 -9.99 16.86 -0.51
N ARG A 458 -10.82 16.11 -1.26
CA ARG A 458 -11.01 16.28 -2.72
C ARG A 458 -11.61 17.65 -3.09
N ALA A 459 -12.40 18.26 -2.21
CA ALA A 459 -12.97 19.58 -2.45
C ALA A 459 -11.90 20.68 -2.60
N ILE A 460 -10.70 20.46 -2.04
CA ILE A 460 -9.57 21.38 -2.11
C ILE A 460 -8.73 21.08 -3.34
N THR A 461 -8.36 19.81 -3.54
CA THR A 461 -7.53 19.44 -4.69
C THR A 461 -8.26 19.60 -6.03
N GLY A 462 -9.58 19.42 -6.07
CA GLY A 462 -10.38 19.51 -7.29
C GLY A 462 -10.45 20.90 -7.94
N LYS A 463 -10.08 21.98 -7.22
CA LYS A 463 -9.98 23.35 -7.77
C LYS A 463 -8.54 23.87 -7.80
N LEU A 464 -7.56 23.02 -7.52
CA LEU A 464 -6.17 23.42 -7.37
C LEU A 464 -5.58 23.97 -8.67
N SER A 465 -5.75 23.27 -9.80
CA SER A 465 -5.26 23.70 -11.12
C SER A 465 -5.80 25.07 -11.54
N GLU A 466 -7.12 25.27 -11.42
CA GLU A 466 -7.76 26.56 -11.72
C GLU A 466 -7.24 27.69 -10.81
N SER A 467 -7.12 27.42 -9.51
CA SER A 467 -6.66 28.43 -8.54
C SER A 467 -5.19 28.80 -8.76
N LEU A 468 -4.32 27.83 -9.04
CA LEU A 468 -2.93 28.07 -9.42
C LEU A 468 -2.81 28.91 -10.70
N ARG A 469 -3.68 28.67 -11.67
CA ARG A 469 -3.70 29.45 -12.93
C ARG A 469 -4.11 30.91 -12.68
N LYS A 470 -5.08 31.15 -11.78
CA LYS A 470 -5.43 32.51 -11.35
C LYS A 470 -4.31 33.17 -10.54
N LEU A 471 -3.63 32.43 -9.67
CA LEU A 471 -2.44 32.92 -8.94
C LEU A 471 -1.34 33.33 -9.91
N SER A 472 -1.04 32.49 -10.90
CA SER A 472 -0.05 32.80 -11.93
C SER A 472 -0.43 34.06 -12.70
N SER A 473 -1.69 34.17 -13.14
CA SER A 473 -2.16 35.34 -13.88
C SER A 473 -2.14 36.62 -13.04
N ALA A 474 -2.32 36.54 -11.72
CA ALA A 474 -2.22 37.68 -10.82
C ALA A 474 -0.75 38.10 -10.60
N ASN A 475 0.14 37.12 -10.38
CA ASN A 475 1.58 37.37 -10.23
C ASN A 475 2.19 37.96 -11.53
N ASP A 476 1.68 37.54 -12.70
CA ASP A 476 2.01 38.11 -14.01
C ASP A 476 1.70 39.60 -14.14
N THR A 477 0.69 40.09 -13.42
CA THR A 477 0.37 41.52 -13.38
C THR A 477 1.28 42.32 -12.44
N GLY A 478 2.27 41.67 -11.83
CA GLY A 478 3.23 42.26 -10.90
C GLY A 478 2.81 42.20 -9.44
N GLN A 479 1.69 41.55 -9.11
CA GLN A 479 1.30 41.33 -7.71
C GLN A 479 2.29 40.41 -7.01
N THR A 480 2.54 40.64 -5.72
CA THR A 480 3.29 39.68 -4.90
C THR A 480 2.53 38.36 -4.78
N LEU A 481 3.21 37.28 -4.37
CA LEU A 481 2.53 36.00 -4.13
C LEU A 481 1.40 36.14 -3.09
N LEU A 482 1.62 36.92 -2.02
CA LEU A 482 0.63 37.15 -0.98
C LEU A 482 -0.61 37.91 -1.51
N GLU A 483 -0.40 38.97 -2.29
CA GLU A 483 -1.47 39.71 -2.96
C GLU A 483 -2.23 38.84 -3.97
N SER A 484 -1.52 37.97 -4.68
CA SER A 484 -2.12 37.01 -5.61
C SER A 484 -3.04 36.04 -4.85
N VAL A 485 -2.59 35.52 -3.69
CA VAL A 485 -3.40 34.66 -2.80
C VAL A 485 -4.65 35.40 -2.33
N GLN A 486 -4.53 36.66 -1.92
CA GLN A 486 -5.68 37.49 -1.56
C GLN A 486 -6.66 37.65 -2.73
N THR A 487 -6.18 38.04 -3.90
CA THR A 487 -7.01 38.21 -5.11
C THR A 487 -7.77 36.93 -5.46
N VAL A 488 -7.11 35.77 -5.38
CA VAL A 488 -7.77 34.49 -5.66
C VAL A 488 -8.79 34.13 -4.59
N SER A 489 -8.53 34.44 -3.31
CA SER A 489 -9.50 34.23 -2.23
C SER A 489 -10.78 35.08 -2.42
N GLU A 490 -10.66 36.32 -2.89
CA GLU A 490 -11.79 37.23 -3.09
C GLU A 490 -12.58 36.94 -4.38
N THR A 491 -11.91 36.43 -5.42
CA THR A 491 -12.50 36.22 -6.76
C THR A 491 -12.92 34.78 -7.05
N SER A 492 -12.55 33.83 -6.19
CA SER A 492 -12.91 32.42 -6.33
C SER A 492 -13.90 31.97 -5.26
N THR A 493 -14.50 30.81 -5.49
CA THR A 493 -15.52 30.24 -4.58
C THR A 493 -15.13 28.83 -4.14
N GLY A 494 -15.60 28.44 -2.96
CA GLY A 494 -15.41 27.11 -2.39
C GLY A 494 -14.25 27.03 -1.40
N GLN A 495 -14.02 25.82 -0.90
CA GLN A 495 -13.17 25.58 0.28
C GLN A 495 -11.71 26.04 0.10
N LEU A 496 -11.11 25.90 -1.09
CA LEU A 496 -9.75 26.37 -1.33
C LEU A 496 -9.62 27.90 -1.25
N ALA A 497 -10.66 28.65 -1.64
CA ALA A 497 -10.66 30.11 -1.52
C ALA A 497 -10.75 30.54 -0.05
N GLU A 498 -11.56 29.85 0.76
CA GLU A 498 -11.63 30.05 2.22
C GLU A 498 -10.27 29.78 2.89
N GLU A 499 -9.57 28.72 2.47
CA GLU A 499 -8.22 28.43 2.98
C GLU A 499 -7.18 29.49 2.57
N PHE A 500 -7.27 30.02 1.35
CA PHE A 500 -6.43 31.15 0.91
C PHE A 500 -6.69 32.43 1.71
N GLU A 501 -7.94 32.70 2.08
CA GLU A 501 -8.29 33.79 3.00
C GLU A 501 -7.63 33.58 4.38
N VAL A 502 -7.67 32.35 4.90
CA VAL A 502 -7.01 31.97 6.16
C VAL A 502 -5.49 32.15 6.07
N ILE A 503 -4.86 31.75 4.97
CA ILE A 503 -3.42 31.95 4.74
C ILE A 503 -3.08 33.44 4.73
N HIS A 504 -3.82 34.24 3.96
CA HIS A 504 -3.61 35.69 3.90
C HIS A 504 -3.78 36.33 5.29
N ALA A 505 -4.81 35.95 6.05
CA ALA A 505 -5.01 36.41 7.42
C ALA A 505 -3.82 36.04 8.33
N LYS A 506 -3.36 34.78 8.32
CA LYS A 506 -2.20 34.34 9.13
C LYS A 506 -0.95 35.15 8.84
N VAL A 507 -0.68 35.42 7.56
CA VAL A 507 0.49 36.23 7.16
C VAL A 507 0.35 37.68 7.61
N ASN A 508 -0.83 38.28 7.51
CA ASN A 508 -1.10 39.61 8.04
C ASN A 508 -0.95 39.70 9.57
N TYR A 509 -1.18 38.61 10.29
CA TYR A 509 -0.91 38.52 11.74
C TYR A 509 0.57 38.19 12.08
N GLY A 510 1.47 38.18 11.10
CA GLY A 510 2.92 38.07 11.31
C GLY A 510 3.52 36.67 11.12
N MET A 511 2.76 35.71 10.61
CA MET A 511 3.29 34.40 10.19
C MET A 511 4.02 34.53 8.83
N SER A 512 5.08 33.76 8.59
CA SER A 512 5.69 33.73 7.25
C SER A 512 4.74 33.06 6.25
N LEU A 513 4.77 33.49 4.98
CA LEU A 513 3.94 32.89 3.93
C LEU A 513 4.27 31.40 3.72
N ARG A 514 5.56 31.06 3.74
CA ARG A 514 6.07 29.67 3.76
C ARG A 514 5.43 28.86 4.88
N ASP A 515 5.47 29.36 6.12
CA ASP A 515 4.92 28.64 7.27
C ASP A 515 3.39 28.48 7.14
N ALA A 516 2.68 29.54 6.72
CA ALA A 516 1.23 29.51 6.58
C ALA A 516 0.77 28.50 5.51
N MET A 517 1.51 28.42 4.40
CA MET A 517 1.30 27.44 3.34
C MET A 517 1.56 26.00 3.82
N VAL A 518 2.62 25.77 4.58
CA VAL A 518 2.92 24.45 5.19
C VAL A 518 1.83 24.02 6.18
N GLU A 519 1.35 24.93 7.03
CA GLU A 519 0.27 24.64 7.98
C GLU A 519 -1.04 24.29 7.25
N PHE A 520 -1.36 25.03 6.18
CA PHE A 520 -2.48 24.71 5.27
C PHE A 520 -2.33 23.30 4.67
N ASN A 521 -1.16 22.96 4.13
CA ASN A 521 -0.94 21.63 3.56
C ASN A 521 -1.12 20.53 4.62
N ASN A 522 -0.47 20.67 5.79
CA ASN A 522 -0.46 19.65 6.84
C ASN A 522 -1.83 19.42 7.47
N THR A 523 -2.74 20.39 7.35
CA THR A 523 -4.15 20.24 7.77
C THR A 523 -4.86 19.17 6.93
N TYR A 524 -4.54 19.06 5.64
CA TYR A 524 -5.18 18.12 4.72
C TYR A 524 -4.33 16.87 4.43
N ALA A 525 -3.01 17.02 4.47
CA ALA A 525 -2.01 15.97 4.23
C ALA A 525 -2.33 15.16 2.97
N VAL A 526 -2.31 15.83 1.81
CA VAL A 526 -2.55 15.21 0.50
C VAL A 526 -1.26 15.30 -0.33
N PRO A 527 -0.69 14.19 -0.82
CA PRO A 527 0.59 14.19 -1.53
C PRO A 527 0.67 15.17 -2.71
N ARG A 528 -0.39 15.22 -3.52
CA ARG A 528 -0.50 16.17 -4.64
C ARG A 528 -0.43 17.65 -4.19
N LEU A 529 -1.12 17.98 -3.09
CA LEU A 529 -1.10 19.32 -2.53
C LEU A 529 0.28 19.66 -1.97
N ALA A 530 0.91 18.71 -1.29
CA ALA A 530 2.24 18.85 -0.72
C ALA A 530 3.27 19.18 -1.80
N ARG A 531 3.24 18.47 -2.94
CA ARG A 531 4.08 18.77 -4.11
C ARG A 531 3.95 20.20 -4.61
N THR A 532 2.72 20.67 -4.81
CA THR A 532 2.45 22.04 -5.24
C THR A 532 2.91 23.06 -4.20
N VAL A 533 2.57 22.86 -2.93
CA VAL A 533 2.90 23.79 -1.85
C VAL A 533 4.41 23.86 -1.61
N LYS A 534 5.10 22.72 -1.65
CA LYS A 534 6.56 22.65 -1.55
C LYS A 534 7.22 23.41 -2.69
N LEU A 535 6.80 23.19 -3.93
CA LEU A 535 7.31 23.93 -5.09
C LEU A 535 7.16 25.45 -4.94
N ILE A 536 5.97 25.91 -4.56
CA ILE A 536 5.70 27.34 -4.38
C ILE A 536 6.53 27.92 -3.22
N SER A 537 6.65 27.18 -2.12
CA SER A 537 7.37 27.62 -0.93
C SER A 537 8.87 27.78 -1.18
N GLU A 538 9.49 26.81 -1.86
CA GLU A 538 10.91 26.84 -2.21
C GLU A 538 11.20 27.93 -3.26
N ALA A 539 10.34 28.09 -4.26
CA ALA A 539 10.49 29.16 -5.24
C ALA A 539 10.31 30.56 -4.63
N GLN A 540 9.37 30.73 -3.70
CA GLN A 540 9.13 32.00 -3.03
C GLN A 540 10.33 32.45 -2.19
N GLU A 541 11.06 31.51 -1.60
CA GLU A 541 12.26 31.80 -0.81
C GLU A 541 13.36 32.47 -1.65
N ALA A 542 13.44 32.12 -2.93
CA ALA A 542 14.37 32.74 -3.88
C ALA A 542 13.83 34.05 -4.51
N SER A 543 12.54 34.11 -4.87
CA SER A 543 11.94 35.27 -5.56
C SER A 543 10.47 35.49 -5.21
N SER A 544 10.02 36.75 -5.17
CA SER A 544 8.59 37.09 -5.01
C SER A 544 7.79 37.07 -6.31
N GLN A 545 8.48 37.02 -7.46
CA GLN A 545 7.90 36.90 -8.80
C GLN A 545 8.22 35.49 -9.32
N ILE A 546 7.20 34.63 -9.35
CA ILE A 546 7.33 33.20 -9.61
C ILE A 546 6.26 32.70 -10.59
N THR A 547 5.82 33.53 -11.54
CA THR A 547 4.84 33.15 -12.56
C THR A 547 5.13 31.79 -13.17
N ASP A 548 6.34 31.60 -13.71
CA ASP A 548 6.65 30.39 -14.46
C ASP A 548 6.60 29.14 -13.59
N VAL A 549 6.91 29.29 -12.29
CA VAL A 549 6.75 28.25 -11.28
C VAL A 549 5.27 27.94 -11.06
N LEU A 550 4.43 28.96 -10.87
CA LEU A 550 2.98 28.80 -10.70
C LEU A 550 2.33 28.19 -11.95
N THR A 551 2.78 28.58 -13.14
CA THR A 551 2.33 28.01 -14.42
C THR A 551 2.74 26.55 -14.54
N THR A 552 3.97 26.19 -14.18
CA THR A 552 4.44 24.80 -14.20
C THR A 552 3.65 23.95 -13.20
N ALA A 553 3.40 24.47 -11.99
CA ALA A 553 2.57 23.83 -10.98
C ALA A 553 1.12 23.63 -11.47
N ALA A 554 0.55 24.64 -12.14
CA ALA A 554 -0.78 24.56 -12.73
C ALA A 554 -0.86 23.49 -13.82
N GLN A 555 0.12 23.42 -14.73
CA GLN A 555 0.19 22.40 -15.79
C GLN A 555 0.32 20.98 -15.23
N ALA A 556 1.18 20.78 -14.23
CA ALA A 556 1.32 19.48 -13.57
C ALA A 556 0.01 19.06 -12.89
N SER A 557 -0.65 20.00 -12.20
CA SER A 557 -1.96 19.79 -11.58
C SER A 557 -3.06 19.50 -12.61
N GLU A 558 -3.07 20.18 -13.75
CA GLU A 558 -4.04 19.96 -14.84
C GLU A 558 -3.88 18.58 -15.49
N ASN A 559 -2.64 18.15 -15.76
CA ASN A 559 -2.36 16.81 -16.25
C ASN A 559 -2.87 15.72 -15.27
N GLN A 560 -2.71 15.95 -13.96
CA GLN A 560 -3.25 15.04 -12.94
C GLN A 560 -4.78 15.04 -12.93
N ASP A 561 -5.43 16.20 -13.09
CA ASP A 561 -6.89 16.31 -13.19
C ASP A 561 -7.46 15.61 -14.42
N ASP A 562 -6.78 15.69 -15.56
CA ASP A 562 -7.17 14.99 -16.79
C ASP A 562 -7.14 13.48 -16.59
N ILE A 563 -6.06 12.97 -15.99
CA ILE A 563 -5.86 11.55 -15.70
C ILE A 563 -6.89 11.04 -14.70
N GLU A 564 -7.19 11.81 -13.65
CA GLU A 564 -8.20 11.40 -12.66
C GLU A 564 -9.60 11.40 -13.27
N ARG A 565 -9.93 12.38 -14.13
CA ARG A 565 -11.19 12.40 -14.89
C ARG A 565 -11.32 11.17 -15.79
N GLU A 566 -10.26 10.82 -16.51
CA GLU A 566 -10.25 9.64 -17.38
C GLU A 566 -10.39 8.35 -16.58
N ARG A 567 -9.64 8.22 -15.48
CA ARG A 567 -9.75 7.08 -14.55
C ARG A 567 -11.17 6.93 -14.01
N ILE A 568 -11.80 8.00 -13.55
CA ILE A 568 -13.17 7.95 -13.02
C ILE A 568 -14.15 7.52 -14.12
N SER A 569 -14.02 8.08 -15.32
CA SER A 569 -14.89 7.76 -16.46
C SER A 569 -14.79 6.27 -16.84
N ARG A 570 -13.57 5.77 -17.08
CA ARG A 570 -13.32 4.36 -17.46
C ARG A 570 -13.70 3.40 -16.33
N THR A 571 -13.29 3.70 -15.10
CA THR A 571 -13.60 2.85 -13.93
C THR A 571 -15.10 2.76 -13.68
N ARG A 572 -15.84 3.87 -13.80
CA ARG A 572 -17.30 3.90 -13.62
C ARG A 572 -18.01 3.04 -14.66
N MET A 573 -17.56 3.06 -15.91
CA MET A 573 -18.10 2.21 -16.97
C MET A 573 -17.88 0.73 -16.66
N GLN A 574 -16.67 0.35 -16.28
CA GLN A 574 -16.34 -1.04 -15.94
C GLN A 574 -17.10 -1.53 -14.71
N VAL A 575 -17.19 -0.71 -13.66
CA VAL A 575 -18.04 -1.03 -12.49
C VAL A 575 -19.50 -1.20 -12.90
N ALA A 576 -20.02 -0.38 -13.81
CA ALA A 576 -21.39 -0.55 -14.31
C ALA A 576 -21.58 -1.89 -15.06
N ILE A 577 -20.63 -2.31 -15.90
CA ILE A 577 -20.66 -3.61 -16.61
C ILE A 577 -20.63 -4.78 -15.62
N ILE A 578 -19.74 -4.72 -14.63
CA ILE A 578 -19.61 -5.72 -13.57
C ILE A 578 -20.92 -5.84 -12.79
N VAL A 579 -21.50 -4.70 -12.36
CA VAL A 579 -22.78 -4.66 -11.64
C VAL A 579 -23.92 -5.18 -12.50
N MET A 580 -24.00 -4.79 -13.78
CA MET A 580 -25.03 -5.27 -14.70
C MET A 580 -24.97 -6.79 -14.83
N THR A 581 -23.79 -7.38 -14.98
CA THR A 581 -23.69 -8.84 -15.07
C THR A 581 -23.95 -9.51 -13.74
N TYR A 582 -23.54 -8.95 -12.60
CA TYR A 582 -23.96 -9.49 -11.32
C TYR A 582 -25.49 -9.51 -11.19
N VAL A 583 -26.17 -8.45 -11.63
CA VAL A 583 -27.64 -8.39 -11.69
C VAL A 583 -28.21 -9.42 -12.67
N THR A 584 -27.59 -9.63 -13.84
CA THR A 584 -28.05 -10.68 -14.78
C THR A 584 -27.85 -12.08 -14.20
N LEU A 585 -26.73 -12.35 -13.51
CA LEU A 585 -26.47 -13.59 -12.80
C LEU A 585 -27.54 -13.84 -11.73
N LEU A 586 -27.87 -12.83 -10.92
CA LEU A 586 -28.97 -12.91 -9.95
C LEU A 586 -30.31 -13.18 -10.64
N GLY A 587 -30.58 -12.54 -11.77
CA GLY A 587 -31.78 -12.77 -12.57
C GLY A 587 -31.87 -14.22 -13.07
N VAL A 588 -30.79 -14.76 -13.62
CA VAL A 588 -30.71 -16.17 -14.05
C VAL A 588 -30.91 -17.11 -12.86
N MET A 589 -30.30 -16.81 -11.71
CA MET A 589 -30.45 -17.62 -10.50
C MET A 589 -31.89 -17.60 -9.97
N ALA A 590 -32.56 -16.45 -9.99
CA ALA A 590 -33.98 -16.33 -9.62
C ALA A 590 -34.91 -17.08 -10.60
N ILE A 591 -34.61 -17.03 -11.89
CA ILE A 591 -35.33 -17.81 -12.92
C ILE A 591 -35.14 -19.31 -12.68
N LEU A 592 -33.91 -19.76 -12.41
CA LEU A 592 -33.63 -21.17 -12.12
C LEU A 592 -34.39 -21.65 -10.88
N GLN A 593 -34.41 -20.84 -9.82
CA GLN A 593 -35.16 -21.18 -8.61
C GLN A 593 -36.66 -21.33 -8.91
N THR A 594 -37.27 -20.31 -9.53
CA THR A 594 -38.73 -20.27 -9.74
C THR A 594 -39.23 -21.23 -10.81
N GLN A 595 -38.48 -21.42 -11.90
CA GLN A 595 -38.92 -22.23 -13.04
C GLN A 595 -38.52 -23.70 -12.95
N PHE A 596 -37.38 -24.00 -12.31
CA PHE A 596 -36.85 -25.37 -12.28
C PHE A 596 -36.94 -25.99 -10.89
N ILE A 597 -36.47 -25.30 -9.85
CA ILE A 597 -36.42 -25.87 -8.50
C ILE A 597 -37.82 -25.94 -7.88
N ASP A 598 -38.55 -24.83 -7.85
CA ASP A 598 -39.87 -24.78 -7.19
C ASP A 598 -40.89 -25.68 -7.90
N VAL A 599 -40.94 -25.66 -9.24
CA VAL A 599 -41.88 -26.47 -10.05
C VAL A 599 -41.63 -27.97 -9.89
N MET A 600 -40.37 -28.41 -9.85
CA MET A 600 -40.05 -29.83 -9.70
C MET A 600 -40.14 -30.31 -8.24
N GLY A 601 -39.88 -29.42 -7.27
CA GLY A 601 -40.22 -29.69 -5.86
C GLY A 601 -41.72 -29.88 -5.65
N ASP A 602 -42.55 -29.11 -6.35
CA ASP A 602 -44.01 -29.27 -6.32
C ASP A 602 -44.43 -30.60 -6.98
N LEU A 603 -43.87 -30.93 -8.15
CA LEU A 603 -44.11 -32.21 -8.85
C LEU A 603 -43.66 -33.45 -8.05
N SER A 604 -42.53 -33.40 -7.35
CA SER A 604 -42.06 -34.50 -6.49
C SER A 604 -42.93 -34.66 -5.26
N SER A 605 -43.33 -33.55 -4.62
CA SER A 605 -44.27 -33.57 -3.49
C SER A 605 -45.65 -34.12 -3.88
N GLN A 606 -46.08 -33.87 -5.13
CA GLN A 606 -47.33 -34.37 -5.68
C GLN A 606 -47.26 -35.86 -6.06
N ALA A 607 -46.09 -36.34 -6.51
CA ALA A 607 -45.83 -37.76 -6.73
C ALA A 607 -45.81 -38.56 -5.41
N ASP A 608 -45.21 -38.02 -4.34
CA ASP A 608 -45.21 -38.63 -3.02
C ASP A 608 -46.60 -38.56 -2.34
N GLY A 609 -47.35 -37.47 -2.54
CA GLY A 609 -48.73 -37.33 -2.05
C GLY A 609 -49.74 -38.23 -2.77
N GLY A 610 -49.50 -38.59 -4.03
CA GLY A 610 -50.34 -39.50 -4.83
C GLY A 610 -50.21 -40.97 -4.42
N GLY A 611 -49.07 -41.39 -3.85
CA GLY A 611 -48.84 -42.76 -3.38
C GLY A 611 -49.62 -43.13 -2.12
N ALA A 612 -49.96 -42.16 -1.27
CA ALA A 612 -50.68 -42.39 -0.02
C ALA A 612 -52.20 -42.60 -0.20
N ALA A 613 -52.77 -42.23 -1.35
CA ALA A 613 -54.20 -42.38 -1.64
C ALA A 613 -54.57 -43.71 -2.32
N ALA A 614 -53.59 -44.51 -2.75
CA ALA A 614 -53.80 -45.78 -3.45
C ALA A 614 -53.62 -47.04 -2.56
N GLY A 615 -53.39 -46.87 -1.26
CA GLY A 615 -53.16 -47.95 -0.28
C GLY A 615 -54.10 -47.93 0.92
N GLY A 616 -55.39 -47.66 0.70
CA GLY A 616 -56.46 -47.73 1.70
C GLY A 616 -57.48 -48.80 1.38
#